data_AF-A0A7Y6X7K3-F1
#
_entry.id   AF-A0A7Y6X7K3-F1
#
_cell.length_a   1.000
_cell.length_b   1.000
_cell.length_c   1.000
_cell.angle_alpha   90.00
_cell.angle_beta   90.00
_cell.angle_gamma   90.00
#
_symmetry.space_group_name_H-M   'P 1'
#
loop_
_entity.id
_entity.type
_entity.pdbx_description
1 polymer ?
#
loop_
_entity_poly.entity_id
_entity_poly.type
_entity_poly.pdbx_seq_one_letter_code
_entity_poly.pdbx_strand_id
1 'polypeptide(L)'
;MKPLSRKTLWTTSLVALLSLTTTACGDDKEPESKCGEPLYGGDATDEAWRALVDAKGKPTDSTEAAQLALPTQGTTYSINDAPPKWTWTSTLASAQPRPAPVSPFDTARSMLARVGEWVLPTAHAHLPPFTGDIHWVQVTVPGRECPVEMLTSNLEWQLDAATWDTLKASAGQDLSVQVVSAYLLQNRITEGPYTLAQPVTIRLQGAP
;
A
#
# COMPACT_ATOMS: atom_id res chain seq x y z
N MET A 1 2.01 -64.94 -61.45
CA MET A 1 2.88 -64.11 -62.34
C MET A 1 2.27 -62.71 -62.43
N LYS A 2 3.07 -61.68 -62.07
CA LYS A 2 3.03 -60.21 -62.33
C LYS A 2 1.68 -59.45 -62.58
N PRO A 3 1.59 -58.13 -62.28
CA PRO A 3 1.97 -57.40 -61.05
C PRO A 3 0.94 -56.28 -60.66
N LEU A 4 1.14 -55.67 -59.48
CA LEU A 4 0.87 -54.25 -59.12
C LEU A 4 -0.53 -53.62 -59.37
N SER A 5 -1.14 -53.13 -58.28
CA SER A 5 -1.43 -51.68 -58.17
C SER A 5 -1.66 -51.30 -56.70
N ARG A 6 -0.58 -50.91 -56.01
CA ARG A 6 -0.67 -50.19 -54.73
C ARG A 6 -1.00 -48.74 -55.08
N LYS A 7 -2.23 -48.30 -54.79
CA LYS A 7 -2.56 -46.88 -54.80
C LYS A 7 -1.99 -46.24 -53.54
N THR A 8 -0.85 -45.57 -53.74
CA THR A 8 -0.25 -44.62 -52.81
C THR A 8 -1.20 -43.44 -52.66
N LEU A 9 -1.95 -43.38 -51.56
CA LEU A 9 -2.61 -42.14 -51.15
C LEU A 9 -1.68 -41.44 -50.17
N TRP A 10 -0.98 -40.46 -50.71
CA TRP A 10 -0.35 -39.39 -49.97
C TRP A 10 -1.35 -38.78 -49.00
N THR A 11 -1.07 -38.87 -47.71
CA THR A 11 -1.60 -37.95 -46.71
C THR A 11 -0.43 -37.40 -45.95
N THR A 12 -0.03 -36.19 -46.34
CA THR A 12 0.88 -35.33 -45.60
C THR A 12 0.22 -34.96 -44.29
N SER A 13 0.55 -35.66 -43.20
CA SER A 13 0.25 -35.18 -41.86
C SER A 13 1.09 -33.93 -41.61
N LEU A 14 0.44 -32.77 -41.68
CA LEU A 14 0.96 -31.54 -41.11
C LEU A 14 1.25 -31.79 -39.62
N VAL A 15 2.53 -31.85 -39.26
CA VAL A 15 2.96 -31.68 -37.88
C VAL A 15 2.71 -30.21 -37.55
N ALA A 16 1.58 -29.92 -36.91
CA ALA A 16 1.38 -28.64 -36.26
C ALA A 16 2.34 -28.59 -35.05
N LEU A 17 3.55 -28.08 -35.30
CA LEU A 17 4.38 -27.50 -34.25
C LEU A 17 3.59 -26.31 -33.68
N LEU A 18 2.75 -26.57 -32.67
CA LEU A 18 2.39 -25.54 -31.72
C LEU A 18 3.67 -25.21 -30.96
N SER A 19 4.42 -24.28 -31.54
CA SER A 19 5.45 -23.51 -30.88
C SER A 19 4.84 -23.02 -29.57
N LEU A 20 5.34 -23.57 -28.46
CA LEU A 20 5.15 -22.98 -27.15
C LEU A 20 5.70 -21.56 -27.23
N THR A 21 4.85 -20.60 -27.56
CA THR A 21 5.09 -19.22 -27.19
C THR A 21 4.88 -19.18 -25.68
N THR A 22 5.95 -19.47 -24.97
CA THR A 22 6.23 -18.88 -23.68
C THR A 22 6.27 -17.36 -23.89
N THR A 23 5.09 -16.76 -23.94
CA THR A 23 4.88 -15.45 -23.31
C THR A 23 4.76 -15.79 -21.82
N ALA A 24 5.82 -16.23 -21.15
CA ALA A 24 6.80 -15.31 -20.58
C ALA A 24 6.05 -14.06 -20.16
N CYS A 25 5.52 -14.18 -18.94
CA CYS A 25 4.89 -13.15 -18.13
C CYS A 25 5.30 -11.77 -18.65
N GLY A 26 4.31 -10.99 -19.08
CA GLY A 26 4.53 -9.57 -19.18
C GLY A 26 5.12 -9.15 -17.84
N ASP A 27 6.33 -8.61 -17.88
CA ASP A 27 6.79 -7.67 -16.87
C ASP A 27 5.85 -6.46 -16.99
N ASP A 28 4.61 -6.63 -16.55
CA ASP A 28 3.77 -5.56 -16.07
C ASP A 28 4.46 -5.11 -14.79
N LYS A 29 5.62 -4.44 -14.96
CA LYS A 29 6.11 -3.49 -13.97
C LYS A 29 5.02 -2.44 -13.92
N GLU A 30 3.99 -2.69 -13.11
CA GLU A 30 3.09 -1.66 -12.66
C GLU A 30 3.98 -0.46 -12.31
N PRO A 31 3.65 0.73 -12.82
CA PRO A 31 4.51 1.88 -12.62
C PRO A 31 4.74 2.03 -11.12
N GLU A 32 5.98 1.74 -10.69
CA GLU A 32 6.38 1.98 -9.32
C GLU A 32 6.04 3.44 -9.02
N SER A 33 5.36 3.66 -7.89
CA SER A 33 5.11 4.99 -7.35
C SER A 33 6.40 5.80 -7.52
N LYS A 34 6.33 6.96 -8.20
CA LYS A 34 7.50 7.84 -8.38
C LYS A 34 8.17 8.19 -7.03
N CYS A 35 7.39 8.13 -5.96
CA CYS A 35 7.81 8.46 -4.60
C CYS A 35 8.19 7.27 -3.73
N GLY A 36 8.16 6.04 -4.27
CA GLY A 36 8.37 4.82 -3.49
C GLY A 36 7.22 4.54 -2.52
N GLU A 37 7.51 3.64 -1.58
CA GLU A 37 6.60 3.23 -0.50
C GLU A 37 6.76 4.14 0.73
N PRO A 38 5.71 4.28 1.56
CA PRO A 38 5.80 5.01 2.82
C PRO A 38 6.61 4.23 3.87
N LEU A 39 6.92 4.88 4.98
CA LEU A 39 7.28 4.16 6.20
C LEU A 39 6.06 3.37 6.70
N TYR A 40 6.30 2.22 7.34
CA TYR A 40 5.24 1.39 7.92
C TYR A 40 5.30 1.39 9.45
N GLY A 41 4.14 1.49 10.09
CA GLY A 41 3.97 1.41 11.54
C GLY A 41 2.82 0.48 11.93
N GLY A 42 2.90 -0.10 13.12
CA GLY A 42 1.91 -1.07 13.59
C GLY A 42 1.86 -2.30 12.68
N ASP A 43 0.65 -2.67 12.26
CA ASP A 43 0.38 -3.85 11.41
C ASP A 43 0.15 -3.48 9.94
N ALA A 44 0.52 -2.26 9.52
CA ALA A 44 0.37 -1.80 8.15
C ALA A 44 1.23 -2.60 7.16
N THR A 45 0.69 -2.86 5.97
CA THR A 45 1.40 -3.60 4.89
C THR A 45 1.42 -2.82 3.58
N ASP A 46 2.28 -3.23 2.66
CA ASP A 46 2.37 -2.69 1.30
C ASP A 46 1.08 -2.92 0.51
N GLU A 47 0.38 -4.03 0.70
CA GLU A 47 -0.92 -4.23 0.05
C GLU A 47 -2.01 -3.28 0.61
N ALA A 48 -1.98 -2.99 1.92
CA ALA A 48 -2.86 -1.99 2.52
C ALA A 48 -2.55 -0.58 1.98
N TRP A 49 -1.28 -0.26 1.78
CA TRP A 49 -0.85 0.97 1.12
C TRP A 49 -1.35 1.04 -0.32
N ARG A 50 -1.15 -0.01 -1.11
CA ARG A 50 -1.61 -0.10 -2.50
C ARG A 50 -3.11 0.11 -2.61
N ALA A 51 -3.91 -0.44 -1.70
CA ALA A 51 -5.35 -0.20 -1.66
C ALA A 51 -5.71 1.29 -1.53
N LEU A 52 -4.94 2.07 -0.74
CA LEU A 52 -5.13 3.52 -0.63
C LEU A 52 -4.61 4.27 -1.87
N VAL A 53 -3.49 3.85 -2.45
CA VAL A 53 -2.94 4.42 -3.70
C VAL A 53 -3.95 4.28 -4.84
N ASP A 54 -4.54 3.10 -5.01
CA ASP A 54 -5.57 2.84 -6.03
C ASP A 54 -6.82 3.70 -5.83
N ALA A 55 -7.06 4.16 -4.60
CA ALA A 55 -8.18 5.04 -4.27
C ALA A 55 -7.86 6.54 -4.39
N LYS A 56 -6.62 6.94 -4.71
CA LYS A 56 -6.13 8.34 -4.69
C LYS A 56 -6.81 9.30 -5.68
N GLY A 57 -7.72 8.82 -6.53
CA GLY A 57 -8.53 9.64 -7.44
C GLY A 57 -10.02 9.77 -7.07
N LYS A 58 -10.46 9.19 -5.95
CA LYS A 58 -11.85 9.30 -5.50
C LYS A 58 -12.15 10.71 -4.99
N PRO A 59 -13.42 11.17 -5.04
CA PRO A 59 -13.81 12.44 -4.46
C PRO A 59 -13.43 12.53 -2.97
N THR A 60 -12.95 13.70 -2.56
CA THR A 60 -12.60 13.97 -1.16
C THR A 60 -13.84 13.90 -0.28
N ASP A 61 -13.77 13.10 0.78
CA ASP A 61 -14.71 13.06 1.90
C ASP A 61 -13.95 13.32 3.20
N SER A 62 -14.53 14.09 4.11
CA SER A 62 -13.92 14.44 5.39
C SER A 62 -14.79 14.08 6.60
N THR A 63 -15.94 13.45 6.37
CA THR A 63 -16.94 13.14 7.41
C THR A 63 -16.38 12.29 8.55
N GLU A 64 -15.61 11.26 8.21
CA GLU A 64 -14.97 10.34 9.17
C GLU A 64 -13.43 10.42 9.08
N ALA A 65 -12.89 11.58 8.69
CA ALA A 65 -11.44 11.78 8.64
C ALA A 65 -10.86 11.75 10.06
N ALA A 66 -9.72 11.06 10.23
CA ALA A 66 -8.99 11.11 11.49
C ALA A 66 -8.65 12.55 11.86
N GLN A 67 -8.81 12.92 13.12
CA GLN A 67 -8.56 14.27 13.60
C GLN A 67 -7.18 14.35 14.24
N LEU A 68 -6.28 15.18 13.69
CA LEU A 68 -4.97 15.42 14.29
C LEU A 68 -5.15 16.13 15.65
N ALA A 69 -4.71 15.46 16.72
CA ALA A 69 -4.60 16.05 18.04
C ALA A 69 -3.25 16.79 18.20
N LEU A 70 -2.18 16.19 17.66
CA LEU A 70 -0.88 16.80 17.48
C LEU A 70 -0.27 16.33 16.14
N PRO A 71 0.27 17.24 15.31
CA PRO A 71 0.30 18.68 15.51
C PRO A 71 -1.07 19.32 15.29
N THR A 72 -1.27 20.53 15.83
CA THR A 72 -2.41 21.40 15.51
C THR A 72 -2.00 22.49 14.52
N GLN A 73 -2.98 23.16 13.91
CA GLN A 73 -2.73 24.27 12.97
C GLN A 73 -1.81 25.34 13.59
N GLY A 74 -0.71 25.65 12.90
CA GLY A 74 0.28 26.64 13.33
C GLY A 74 1.30 26.13 14.36
N THR A 75 1.31 24.82 14.67
CA THR A 75 2.32 24.25 15.57
C THR A 75 3.72 24.57 15.06
N THR A 76 4.56 25.06 15.97
CA THR A 76 5.97 25.34 15.70
C THR A 76 6.84 24.42 16.54
N TYR A 77 7.80 23.77 15.90
CA TYR A 77 8.81 22.93 16.56
C TYR A 77 10.19 23.58 16.45
N SER A 78 10.99 23.48 17.52
CA SER A 78 12.40 23.85 17.46
C SER A 78 13.20 22.75 16.76
N ILE A 79 14.08 23.11 15.83
CA ILE A 79 14.97 22.14 15.15
C ILE A 79 15.99 21.49 16.08
N ASN A 80 16.18 22.05 17.28
CA ASN A 80 17.11 21.53 18.29
C ASN A 80 16.43 20.55 19.25
N ASP A 81 15.10 20.41 19.16
CA ASP A 81 14.34 19.51 20.02
C ASP A 81 14.43 18.06 19.50
N ALA A 82 14.16 17.13 20.40
CA ALA A 82 13.99 15.73 20.04
C ALA A 82 12.79 15.55 19.07
N PRO A 83 12.80 14.52 18.20
CA PRO A 83 11.69 14.24 17.30
C PRO A 83 10.35 14.16 18.07
N PRO A 84 9.32 14.95 17.69
CA PRO A 84 8.04 14.94 18.37
C PRO A 84 7.26 13.65 18.08
N LYS A 85 6.30 13.35 18.96
CA LYS A 85 5.25 12.37 18.70
C LYS A 85 4.01 13.07 18.16
N TRP A 86 3.50 12.57 17.05
CA TRP A 86 2.22 13.00 16.49
C TRP A 86 1.12 12.00 16.84
N THR A 87 -0.09 12.50 17.01
CA THR A 87 -1.24 11.72 17.51
C THR A 87 -2.53 12.21 16.88
N TRP A 88 -3.46 11.30 16.65
CA TRP A 88 -4.79 11.60 16.11
C TRP A 88 -5.86 10.72 16.74
N THR A 89 -7.12 10.99 16.41
CA THR A 89 -8.27 10.17 16.80
C THR A 89 -9.03 9.71 15.57
N SER A 90 -9.56 8.48 15.58
CA SER A 90 -10.39 7.91 14.53
C SER A 90 -11.81 7.68 15.03
N THR A 91 -12.80 7.86 14.16
CA THR A 91 -14.21 7.52 14.38
C THR A 91 -14.66 6.31 13.57
N LEU A 92 -13.77 5.72 12.76
CA LEU A 92 -14.06 4.60 11.88
C LEU A 92 -14.59 3.37 12.64
N ALA A 93 -15.38 2.55 11.94
CA ALA A 93 -16.23 1.51 12.51
C ALA A 93 -15.51 0.32 13.18
N SER A 94 -14.18 0.35 13.37
CA SER A 94 -13.45 -0.59 14.25
C SER A 94 -14.01 -0.65 15.68
N ALA A 95 -14.85 0.30 16.09
CA ALA A 95 -15.58 0.27 17.35
C ALA A 95 -16.71 -0.79 17.44
N GLN A 96 -17.04 -1.51 16.36
CA GLN A 96 -18.02 -2.60 16.37
C GLN A 96 -17.45 -3.91 15.77
N PRO A 97 -17.61 -5.07 16.43
CA PRO A 97 -17.18 -6.36 15.87
C PRO A 97 -17.94 -6.65 14.59
N ARG A 98 -17.27 -6.61 13.44
CA ARG A 98 -17.82 -7.14 12.19
C ARG A 98 -17.47 -8.63 12.10
N PRO A 99 -18.44 -9.53 11.85
CA PRO A 99 -18.11 -10.93 11.61
C PRO A 99 -17.19 -11.00 10.39
N ALA A 100 -15.99 -11.53 10.57
CA ALA A 100 -15.12 -11.85 9.44
C ALA A 100 -15.88 -12.84 8.53
N PRO A 101 -16.01 -12.56 7.22
CA PRO A 101 -16.53 -13.57 6.32
C PRO A 101 -15.61 -14.79 6.37
N VAL A 102 -16.18 -15.95 6.64
CA VAL A 102 -15.46 -17.22 6.64
C VAL A 102 -14.94 -17.44 5.22
N SER A 103 -13.63 -17.33 5.02
CA SER A 103 -13.05 -17.57 3.70
C SER A 103 -13.18 -19.06 3.38
N PRO A 104 -13.86 -19.46 2.29
CA PRO A 104 -13.97 -20.86 1.89
C PRO A 104 -12.62 -21.47 1.45
N PHE A 105 -11.55 -20.68 1.39
CA PHE A 105 -10.22 -21.09 0.95
C PHE A 105 -9.27 -21.52 2.08
N ASP A 106 -9.63 -21.34 3.35
CA ASP A 106 -8.75 -21.73 4.46
C ASP A 106 -8.66 -23.25 4.68
N THR A 107 -9.70 -24.00 4.28
CA THR A 107 -9.73 -25.47 4.47
C THR A 107 -9.11 -26.28 3.33
N ALA A 108 -8.81 -25.68 2.17
CA ALA A 108 -8.32 -26.41 0.99
C ALA A 108 -6.80 -26.42 0.82
N ARG A 109 -6.05 -25.67 1.63
CA ARG A 109 -4.61 -25.44 1.45
C ARG A 109 -3.68 -26.53 2.03
N SER A 110 -4.17 -27.52 2.79
CA SER A 110 -3.26 -28.37 3.57
C SER A 110 -2.60 -29.55 2.83
N MET A 111 -3.13 -30.00 1.68
CA MET A 111 -2.54 -31.14 0.94
C MET A 111 -1.78 -30.78 -0.35
N LEU A 112 -2.24 -29.79 -1.12
CA LEU A 112 -1.55 -29.38 -2.37
C LEU A 112 -0.37 -28.43 -2.14
N ALA A 113 -0.38 -27.65 -1.04
CA ALA A 113 0.75 -26.77 -0.70
C ALA A 113 2.05 -27.54 -0.50
N ARG A 114 1.96 -28.75 0.08
CA ARG A 114 3.13 -29.59 0.41
C ARG A 114 3.87 -30.17 -0.80
N VAL A 115 3.26 -30.13 -2.00
CA VAL A 115 3.88 -30.59 -3.26
C VAL A 115 4.37 -29.40 -4.12
N GLY A 116 3.78 -28.21 -3.95
CA GLY A 116 4.18 -26.99 -4.68
C GLY A 116 5.52 -26.39 -4.26
N GLU A 117 5.99 -26.70 -3.05
CA GLU A 117 7.24 -26.16 -2.46
C GLU A 117 8.53 -26.60 -3.20
N TRP A 118 8.46 -27.63 -4.05
CA TRP A 118 9.64 -28.18 -4.73
C TRP A 118 9.85 -27.69 -6.17
N VAL A 119 8.88 -27.00 -6.77
CA VAL A 119 8.89 -26.69 -8.22
C VAL A 119 8.65 -25.21 -8.51
N LEU A 120 8.12 -24.43 -7.57
CA LEU A 120 7.81 -23.03 -7.82
C LEU A 120 8.82 -22.14 -7.07
N PRO A 121 9.50 -21.21 -7.77
CA PRO A 121 10.26 -20.17 -7.10
C PRO A 121 9.31 -19.46 -6.13
N THR A 122 9.74 -19.32 -4.88
CA THR A 122 9.03 -18.63 -3.82
C THR A 122 8.49 -17.31 -4.35
N ALA A 123 7.17 -17.24 -4.57
CA ALA A 123 6.51 -15.95 -4.68
C ALA A 123 6.87 -15.16 -3.43
N HIS A 124 7.23 -13.88 -3.58
CA HIS A 124 7.51 -13.00 -2.45
C HIS A 124 6.36 -13.16 -1.47
N ALA A 125 6.66 -13.57 -0.23
CA ALA A 125 5.64 -13.90 0.75
C ALA A 125 4.95 -12.60 1.17
N HIS A 126 3.88 -12.25 0.46
CA HIS A 126 2.95 -11.18 0.80
C HIS A 126 2.50 -11.37 2.25
N LEU A 127 2.48 -10.28 3.02
CA LEU A 127 2.03 -10.31 4.40
C LEU A 127 0.55 -10.76 4.44
N PRO A 128 0.08 -11.34 5.57
CA PRO A 128 -1.34 -11.66 5.71
C PRO A 128 -2.21 -10.42 5.44
N PRO A 129 -3.40 -10.57 4.83
CA PRO A 129 -4.26 -9.42 4.54
C PRO A 129 -4.63 -8.64 5.80
N PHE A 130 -4.44 -7.32 5.76
CA PHE A 130 -4.77 -6.43 6.87
C PHE A 130 -6.29 -6.22 6.98
N THR A 131 -6.80 -6.18 8.21
CA THR A 131 -8.18 -5.81 8.54
C THR A 131 -8.17 -4.87 9.73
N GLY A 132 -8.77 -3.69 9.58
CA GLY A 132 -8.82 -2.66 10.62
C GLY A 132 -8.73 -1.25 10.07
N ASP A 133 -8.61 -0.28 10.98
CA ASP A 133 -8.33 1.12 10.66
C ASP A 133 -6.90 1.27 10.14
N ILE A 134 -6.74 2.04 9.07
CA ILE A 134 -5.44 2.41 8.53
C ILE A 134 -5.37 3.93 8.33
N HIS A 135 -4.21 4.50 8.62
CA HIS A 135 -3.94 5.93 8.54
C HIS A 135 -2.67 6.17 7.72
N TRP A 136 -2.80 6.93 6.63
CA TRP A 136 -1.69 7.37 5.79
C TRP A 136 -1.42 8.85 6.05
N VAL A 137 -0.41 9.11 6.87
CA VAL A 137 0.06 10.45 7.20
C VAL A 137 1.04 10.90 6.12
N GLN A 138 0.78 12.05 5.51
CA GLN A 138 1.60 12.62 4.44
C GLN A 138 2.03 14.04 4.83
N VAL A 139 3.34 14.27 4.86
CA VAL A 139 3.93 15.60 5.10
C VAL A 139 4.45 16.13 3.77
N THR A 140 3.76 17.14 3.24
CA THR A 140 4.24 17.89 2.09
C THR A 140 5.27 18.91 2.55
N VAL A 141 6.44 18.82 1.95
CA VAL A 141 7.60 19.64 2.27
C VAL A 141 7.94 20.50 1.04
N PRO A 142 8.01 21.83 1.16
CA PRO A 142 8.33 22.69 0.02
C PRO A 142 9.66 22.32 -0.64
N GLY A 143 9.67 22.29 -1.97
CA GLY A 143 10.84 21.93 -2.77
C GLY A 143 11.12 20.42 -2.89
N ARG A 144 10.35 19.56 -2.20
CA ARG A 144 10.38 18.12 -2.42
C ARG A 144 9.23 17.71 -3.33
N GLU A 145 9.54 16.85 -4.29
CA GLU A 145 8.51 16.26 -5.15
C GLU A 145 7.65 15.25 -4.38
N CYS A 146 8.29 14.47 -3.52
CA CYS A 146 7.65 13.39 -2.78
C CYS A 146 7.43 13.79 -1.31
N PRO A 147 6.20 13.60 -0.79
CA PRO A 147 5.92 13.80 0.62
C PRO A 147 6.74 12.83 1.48
N VAL A 148 6.92 13.19 2.75
CA VAL A 148 7.40 12.27 3.78
C VAL A 148 6.18 11.55 4.35
N GLU A 149 6.13 10.23 4.24
CA GLU A 149 4.90 9.47 4.46
C GLU A 149 5.07 8.34 5.48
N MET A 150 4.02 8.10 6.25
CA MET A 150 3.87 6.97 7.16
C MET A 150 2.49 6.35 6.97
N LEU A 151 2.44 5.04 6.72
CA LEU A 151 1.22 4.25 6.79
C LEU A 151 1.22 3.46 8.11
N THR A 152 0.16 3.57 8.90
CA THR A 152 0.10 2.92 10.21
C THR A 152 -1.31 2.54 10.61
N SER A 153 -1.44 1.43 11.34
CA SER A 153 -2.67 1.07 12.05
C SER A 153 -2.78 1.74 13.44
N ASN A 154 -1.70 2.34 13.93
CA ASN A 154 -1.69 3.05 15.20
C ASN A 154 -2.34 4.44 15.06
N LEU A 155 -2.71 5.03 16.21
CA LEU A 155 -3.21 6.42 16.31
C LEU A 155 -2.10 7.43 16.67
N GLU A 156 -0.85 7.01 16.52
CA GLU A 156 0.32 7.82 16.79
C GLU A 156 1.48 7.48 15.86
N TRP A 157 2.34 8.47 15.65
CA TRP A 157 3.61 8.34 14.98
C TRP A 157 4.69 9.06 15.77
N GLN A 158 5.57 8.28 16.40
CA GLN A 158 6.84 8.81 16.91
C GLN A 158 7.77 9.03 15.72
N LEU A 159 8.06 10.29 15.39
CA LEU A 159 9.03 10.58 14.34
C LEU A 159 10.38 9.99 14.74
N ASP A 160 11.02 9.25 13.84
CA ASP A 160 12.37 8.80 14.04
C ASP A 160 13.38 9.91 13.70
N ALA A 161 14.65 9.69 14.02
CA ALA A 161 15.69 10.67 13.79
C ALA A 161 15.85 11.03 12.30
N ALA A 162 15.77 10.04 11.40
CA ALA A 162 15.97 10.25 9.96
C ALA A 162 14.82 11.06 9.32
N THR A 163 13.59 10.75 9.71
CA THR A 163 12.40 11.51 9.33
C THR A 163 12.51 12.93 9.87
N TRP A 164 12.89 13.09 11.14
CA TRP A 164 13.03 14.41 11.75
C TRP A 164 14.11 15.25 11.07
N ASP A 165 15.25 14.66 10.76
CA ASP A 165 16.33 15.31 10.00
C ASP A 165 15.86 15.75 8.60
N THR A 166 15.04 14.92 7.95
CA THR A 166 14.43 15.28 6.66
C THR A 166 13.52 16.49 6.78
N LEU A 167 12.67 16.56 7.82
CA LEU A 167 11.78 17.71 8.03
C LEU A 167 12.57 18.98 8.39
N LYS A 168 13.62 18.85 9.23
CA LYS A 168 14.49 19.97 9.62
C LYS A 168 15.21 20.62 8.44
N ALA A 169 15.48 19.87 7.37
CA ALA A 169 16.08 20.43 6.16
C ALA A 169 15.25 21.55 5.50
N SER A 170 13.97 21.65 5.85
CA SER A 170 13.04 22.70 5.39
C SER A 170 12.68 23.70 6.50
N ALA A 171 13.57 23.90 7.47
CA ALA A 171 13.39 24.89 8.52
C ALA A 171 13.09 26.30 7.95
N GLY A 172 12.18 27.01 8.61
CA GLY A 172 11.68 28.33 8.20
C GLY A 172 10.56 28.28 7.15
N GLN A 173 10.26 27.11 6.58
CA GLN A 173 9.17 26.93 5.61
C GLN A 173 7.93 26.32 6.27
N ASP A 174 6.77 26.53 5.66
CA ASP A 174 5.54 25.86 6.08
C ASP A 174 5.49 24.43 5.52
N LEU A 175 5.29 23.46 6.40
CA LEU A 175 5.01 22.08 6.05
C LEU A 175 3.50 21.84 6.17
N SER A 176 2.96 20.99 5.30
CA SER A 176 1.54 20.66 5.29
C SER A 176 1.35 19.18 5.62
N VAL A 177 0.61 18.89 6.68
CA VAL A 177 0.32 17.53 7.17
C VAL A 177 -1.11 17.16 6.77
N GLN A 178 -1.25 16.08 6.02
CA GLN A 178 -2.54 15.50 5.65
C GLN A 178 -2.62 14.07 6.20
N VAL A 179 -3.80 13.64 6.60
CA VAL A 179 -4.05 12.26 7.02
C VAL A 179 -5.18 11.69 6.18
N VAL A 180 -4.92 10.58 5.51
CA VAL A 180 -5.93 9.75 4.85
C VAL A 180 -6.30 8.59 5.78
N SER A 181 -7.58 8.35 6.02
CA SER A 181 -8.07 7.31 6.93
C SER A 181 -9.02 6.37 6.18
N ALA A 182 -8.95 5.07 6.43
CA ALA A 182 -9.87 4.10 5.87
C ALA A 182 -10.01 2.88 6.79
N TYR A 183 -11.13 2.16 6.66
CA TYR A 183 -11.26 0.82 7.24
C TYR A 183 -11.10 -0.23 6.14
N LEU A 184 -10.15 -1.14 6.35
CA LEU A 184 -9.87 -2.24 5.43
C LEU A 184 -10.46 -3.55 5.97
N LEU A 185 -11.04 -4.34 5.08
CA LEU A 185 -11.36 -5.75 5.30
C LEU A 185 -10.56 -6.58 4.30
N GLN A 186 -9.55 -7.31 4.78
CA GLN A 186 -8.64 -8.10 3.94
C GLN A 186 -8.03 -7.28 2.79
N ASN A 187 -7.39 -6.15 3.11
CA ASN A 187 -6.81 -5.18 2.16
C ASN A 187 -7.81 -4.51 1.21
N ARG A 188 -9.11 -4.61 1.46
CA ARG A 188 -10.14 -3.91 0.67
C ARG A 188 -10.74 -2.79 1.49
N ILE A 189 -10.70 -1.56 0.96
CA ILE A 189 -11.37 -0.41 1.57
C ILE A 189 -12.88 -0.69 1.62
N THR A 190 -13.46 -0.73 2.83
CA THR A 190 -14.91 -0.84 3.03
C THR A 190 -15.53 0.43 3.64
N GLU A 191 -14.70 1.32 4.16
CA GLU A 191 -15.06 2.64 4.67
C GLU A 191 -13.96 3.63 4.27
N GLY A 192 -14.32 4.81 3.75
CA GLY A 192 -13.38 5.80 3.22
C GLY A 192 -12.91 5.54 1.77
N PRO A 193 -11.77 6.13 1.34
CA PRO A 193 -10.85 6.93 2.14
C PRO A 193 -11.43 8.28 2.53
N TYR A 194 -11.16 8.72 3.76
CA TYR A 194 -11.46 10.06 4.26
C TYR A 194 -10.17 10.85 4.41
N THR A 195 -10.23 12.15 4.17
CA THR A 195 -9.07 13.05 4.32
C THR A 195 -9.48 14.28 5.11
N LEU A 196 -8.54 14.91 5.83
CA LEU A 196 -8.85 16.17 6.51
C LEU A 196 -9.43 17.17 5.50
N ALA A 197 -10.46 17.90 5.93
CA ALA A 197 -11.06 18.96 5.12
C ALA A 197 -10.03 20.01 4.70
N GLN A 198 -9.04 20.27 5.57
CA GLN A 198 -7.88 21.08 5.28
C GLN A 198 -6.64 20.43 5.91
N PRO A 199 -5.51 20.36 5.18
CA PRO A 199 -4.25 19.94 5.77
C PRO A 199 -3.82 20.87 6.92
N VAL A 200 -3.17 20.31 7.93
CA VAL A 200 -2.61 21.04 9.06
C VAL A 200 -1.26 21.64 8.68
N THR A 201 -1.12 22.96 8.79
CA THR A 201 0.15 23.65 8.56
C THR A 201 0.99 23.68 9.83
N ILE A 202 2.26 23.30 9.73
CA ILE A 202 3.25 23.39 10.82
C ILE A 202 4.53 24.07 10.33
N ARG A 203 5.38 24.50 11.26
CA ARG A 203 6.69 25.07 10.94
C ARG A 203 7.77 24.53 11.85
N LEU A 204 8.97 24.33 11.30
CA LEU A 204 10.17 24.05 12.07
C LEU A 204 11.03 25.32 12.08
N GLN A 205 11.53 25.71 13.24
CA GLN A 205 12.31 26.95 13.40
C GLN A 205 13.65 26.71 14.10
N GLY A 206 14.68 27.38 13.60
CA GLY A 206 15.92 27.59 14.34
C GLY A 206 15.69 28.49 15.55
N ALA A 207 16.58 28.41 16.53
CA ALA A 207 16.63 29.44 17.56
C ALA A 207 16.82 30.83 16.90
N PRO A 208 16.17 31.88 17.40
CA PRO A 208 16.39 33.24 16.93
C PRO A 208 17.84 33.68 17.10
#